data_AF-A0A2T4CLN6-F1
#
_entry.id   AF-A0A2T4CLN6-F1
#
_cell.length_a   1.000
_cell.length_b   1.000
_cell.length_c   1.000
_cell.angle_alpha   90.00
_cell.angle_beta   90.00
_cell.angle_gamma   90.00
#
_symmetry.space_group_name_H-M   'P 1'
#
loop_
_entity.id
_entity.type
_entity.pdbx_description
1 polymer ?
#
loop_
_entity_poly.entity_id
_entity_poly.type
_entity_poly.pdbx_seq_one_letter_code
_entity_poly.pdbx_strand_id
1 'polypeptide(L)'
;QRIPRASSGRRVARDILLAGLIGGIVGTLNYALLTREFTSISEFFLLNSKPGGGGTNVVNVILVDFRGFDTLGEITVLAIAAAGIHKLLNNLRPFMPSSDVDGRAWHTIKHPLLVQVVSQALLPLALMVSAYIFLRGHNLPGGGFIAGLITAAAMILQYISNGVEWLKERFDYNYQSLTAVGVMIALFTGIGS
;
A
#
# COMPACT_ATOMS: atom_id res chain seq x y z
N GLN A 1 -11.44 29.18 -7.22
CA GLN A 1 -12.01 28.39 -8.34
C GLN A 1 -13.49 28.18 -8.08
N ARG A 2 -14.38 28.41 -9.06
CA ARG A 2 -15.81 28.03 -8.93
C ARG A 2 -15.90 26.51 -9.09
N ILE A 3 -16.58 25.84 -8.17
CA ILE A 3 -16.82 24.39 -8.23
C ILE A 3 -17.60 24.12 -9.54
N PRO A 4 -17.20 23.13 -10.38
CA PRO A 4 -17.92 22.83 -11.61
C PRO A 4 -19.38 22.48 -11.29
N ARG A 5 -20.33 23.01 -12.07
CA ARG A 5 -21.74 22.60 -11.98
C ARG A 5 -21.87 21.10 -12.22
N ALA A 6 -22.86 20.48 -11.58
CA ALA A 6 -23.20 19.07 -11.75
C ALA A 6 -23.27 18.69 -13.24
N SER A 7 -22.69 17.54 -13.58
CA SER A 7 -22.66 16.99 -14.94
C SER A 7 -24.07 16.95 -15.55
N SER A 8 -24.20 17.29 -16.84
CA SER A 8 -25.50 17.25 -17.51
C SER A 8 -26.09 15.84 -17.52
N GLY A 9 -27.43 15.72 -17.46
CA GLY A 9 -28.11 14.42 -17.44
C GLY A 9 -27.73 13.51 -18.61
N ARG A 10 -27.50 14.09 -19.80
CA ARG A 10 -27.01 13.34 -20.99
C ARG A 10 -25.61 12.77 -20.79
N ARG A 11 -24.71 13.50 -20.12
CA ARG A 11 -23.36 13.01 -19.80
C ARG A 11 -23.43 11.88 -18.80
N VAL A 12 -24.22 12.04 -17.74
CA VAL A 12 -24.43 10.99 -16.72
C VAL A 12 -25.01 9.72 -17.36
N ALA A 13 -26.04 9.86 -18.22
CA ALA A 13 -26.63 8.71 -18.92
C ALA A 13 -25.61 7.99 -19.82
N ARG A 14 -24.79 8.74 -20.57
CA ARG A 14 -23.71 8.17 -21.38
C ARG A 14 -22.70 7.42 -20.50
N ASP A 15 -22.27 8.03 -19.40
CA ASP A 15 -21.24 7.45 -18.53
C ASP A 15 -21.78 6.18 -17.83
N ILE A 16 -23.06 6.15 -17.43
CA ILE A 16 -23.74 4.94 -16.94
C ILE A 16 -23.81 3.86 -18.02
N LEU A 17 -24.18 4.21 -19.25
CA LEU A 17 -24.24 3.24 -20.35
C LEU A 17 -22.86 2.64 -20.66
N LEU A 18 -21.82 3.47 -20.72
CA LEU A 18 -20.45 3.01 -20.95
C LEU A 18 -19.95 2.13 -19.79
N ALA A 19 -20.14 2.55 -18.55
CA ALA A 19 -19.75 1.79 -17.37
C ALA A 19 -20.51 0.45 -17.28
N GLY A 20 -21.81 0.47 -17.55
CA GLY A 20 -22.65 -0.72 -17.57
C GLY A 20 -22.26 -1.69 -18.68
N LEU A 21 -21.94 -1.19 -19.87
CA LEU A 21 -21.48 -2.02 -20.98
C LEU A 21 -20.12 -2.66 -20.69
N ILE A 22 -19.14 -1.88 -20.23
CA ILE A 22 -17.80 -2.39 -19.90
C ILE A 22 -17.89 -3.37 -18.72
N GLY A 23 -18.61 -3.00 -17.66
CA GLY A 23 -18.83 -3.84 -16.49
C GLY A 23 -19.57 -5.13 -16.84
N GLY A 24 -20.56 -5.06 -17.74
CA GLY A 24 -21.26 -6.22 -18.28
C GLY A 24 -20.32 -7.16 -19.03
N ILE A 25 -19.50 -6.63 -19.95
CA ILE A 25 -18.51 -7.43 -20.69
C ILE A 25 -17.53 -8.12 -19.74
N VAL A 26 -16.91 -7.36 -18.83
CA VAL A 26 -15.94 -7.91 -17.87
C VAL A 26 -16.61 -8.93 -16.94
N GLY A 27 -17.82 -8.65 -16.47
CA GLY A 27 -18.60 -9.55 -15.62
C GLY A 27 -18.96 -10.86 -16.32
N THR A 28 -19.43 -10.80 -17.57
CA THR A 28 -19.73 -12.00 -18.37
C THR A 28 -18.47 -12.79 -18.68
N LEU A 29 -17.35 -12.14 -19.01
CA LEU A 29 -16.06 -12.82 -19.21
C LEU A 29 -15.60 -13.53 -17.94
N ASN A 30 -15.70 -12.88 -16.78
CA ASN A 30 -15.36 -13.50 -15.50
C ASN A 30 -16.26 -14.70 -15.18
N TYR A 31 -17.57 -14.58 -15.41
CA TYR A 31 -18.51 -15.69 -15.25
C TYR A 31 -18.17 -16.88 -16.16
N ALA A 32 -17.85 -16.61 -17.43
CA ALA A 32 -17.45 -17.64 -18.38
C ALA A 32 -16.12 -18.33 -17.97
N LEU A 33 -15.18 -17.59 -17.39
CA LEU A 33 -13.92 -18.15 -16.89
C LEU A 33 -14.12 -19.00 -15.63
N LEU A 34 -14.96 -18.55 -14.68
CA LEU A 34 -15.22 -19.26 -13.43
C LEU A 34 -16.03 -20.56 -13.61
N THR A 35 -16.83 -20.65 -14.66
CA THR A 35 -17.67 -21.83 -14.97
C THR A 35 -16.96 -22.86 -15.84
N ARG A 36 -15.75 -22.57 -16.31
CA ARG A 36 -14.94 -23.49 -17.10
C ARG A 36 -14.29 -24.54 -16.21
N GLU A 37 -14.28 -25.79 -16.64
CA GLU A 37 -13.44 -26.83 -16.01
C GLU A 37 -11.96 -26.59 -16.34
N PHE A 38 -11.11 -26.61 -15.31
CA PHE A 38 -9.67 -26.50 -15.45
C PHE A 38 -8.94 -27.37 -14.43
N THR A 39 -7.77 -27.88 -14.79
CA THR A 39 -6.86 -28.56 -13.87
C THR A 39 -6.14 -27.52 -13.03
N SER A 40 -6.35 -27.56 -11.70
CA SER A 40 -5.75 -26.58 -10.79
C SER A 40 -4.32 -26.93 -10.40
N ILE A 41 -3.43 -25.93 -10.36
CA ILE A 41 -2.09 -26.04 -9.79
C ILE A 41 -2.10 -25.94 -8.24
N SER A 42 -3.24 -25.67 -7.62
CA SER A 42 -3.34 -25.51 -6.16
C SER A 42 -2.84 -26.74 -5.40
N GLU A 43 -3.09 -27.94 -5.90
CA GLU A 43 -2.63 -29.19 -5.27
C GLU A 43 -1.11 -29.27 -5.19
N PHE A 44 -0.40 -28.86 -6.25
CA PHE A 44 1.05 -28.78 -6.24
C PHE A 44 1.55 -27.87 -5.11
N PHE A 45 0.98 -26.68 -4.94
CA PHE A 45 1.41 -25.76 -3.89
C PHE A 45 1.07 -26.28 -2.48
N LEU A 46 -0.12 -26.87 -2.29
CA LEU A 46 -0.50 -27.45 -0.99
C LEU A 46 0.47 -28.57 -0.56
N LEU A 47 0.87 -29.43 -1.49
CA LEU A 47 1.79 -30.54 -1.23
C LEU A 47 3.24 -30.09 -1.04
N ASN A 48 3.67 -29.03 -1.74
CA ASN A 48 5.08 -28.63 -1.79
C ASN A 48 5.43 -27.43 -0.89
N SER A 49 4.48 -26.64 -0.37
CA SER A 49 4.78 -25.45 0.44
C SER A 49 5.61 -25.75 1.69
N LYS A 50 5.28 -26.81 2.43
CA LYS A 50 6.04 -27.19 3.61
C LYS A 50 7.38 -27.87 3.27
N PRO A 51 7.43 -28.93 2.43
CA PRO A 51 8.71 -29.61 2.14
C PRO A 51 9.67 -28.79 1.26
N GLY A 52 9.16 -27.98 0.32
CA GLY A 52 9.96 -27.19 -0.61
C GLY A 52 10.22 -25.76 -0.15
N GLY A 53 9.22 -25.09 0.43
CA GLY A 53 9.33 -23.71 0.90
C GLY A 53 9.58 -23.56 2.41
N GLY A 54 9.42 -24.63 3.21
CA GLY A 54 9.67 -24.62 4.65
C GLY A 54 8.56 -24.03 5.53
N GLY A 55 7.47 -23.53 4.93
CA GLY A 55 6.42 -22.79 5.63
C GLY A 55 5.05 -23.46 5.56
N THR A 56 4.24 -23.30 6.61
CA THR A 56 2.84 -23.77 6.61
C THR A 56 1.87 -22.74 6.04
N ASN A 57 2.27 -21.48 5.89
CA ASN A 57 1.47 -20.47 5.22
C ASN A 57 1.69 -20.56 3.71
N VAL A 58 0.87 -21.37 3.05
CA VAL A 58 0.93 -21.64 1.61
C VAL A 58 0.93 -20.36 0.78
N VAL A 59 0.14 -19.35 1.15
CA VAL A 59 0.08 -18.08 0.41
C VAL A 59 1.41 -17.34 0.50
N ASN A 60 1.97 -17.17 1.70
CA ASN A 60 3.25 -16.47 1.86
C ASN A 60 4.37 -17.24 1.15
N VAL A 61 4.41 -18.57 1.28
CA VAL A 61 5.38 -19.43 0.60
C VAL A 61 5.27 -19.31 -0.93
N ILE A 62 4.06 -19.24 -1.49
CA ILE A 62 3.88 -18.99 -2.92
C ILE A 62 4.52 -17.65 -3.30
N LEU A 63 4.26 -16.59 -2.54
CA LEU A 63 4.75 -15.25 -2.85
C LEU A 63 6.28 -15.16 -2.79
N VAL A 64 6.90 -15.65 -1.71
CA VAL A 64 8.34 -15.42 -1.48
C VAL A 64 9.24 -16.55 -2.00
N ASP A 65 8.78 -17.81 -1.97
CA ASP A 65 9.61 -18.96 -2.30
C ASP A 65 9.35 -19.46 -3.73
N PHE A 66 8.09 -19.71 -4.11
CA PHE A 66 7.78 -20.26 -5.44
C PHE A 66 7.68 -19.20 -6.54
N ARG A 67 7.16 -18.02 -6.20
CA ARG A 67 6.93 -16.90 -7.13
C ARG A 67 7.65 -15.64 -6.66
N GLY A 68 8.83 -15.79 -6.08
CA GLY A 68 9.64 -14.69 -5.55
C GLY A 68 9.94 -13.59 -6.60
N PHE A 69 10.02 -13.94 -7.89
CA PHE A 69 10.15 -12.97 -8.98
C PHE A 69 8.96 -12.03 -9.10
N ASP A 70 7.73 -12.52 -8.87
CA ASP A 70 6.54 -11.68 -8.91
C ASP A 70 6.55 -10.67 -7.77
N THR A 71 6.92 -11.11 -6.55
CA THR A 71 7.09 -10.21 -5.40
C THR A 71 8.24 -9.22 -5.59
N LEU A 72 9.36 -9.63 -6.20
CA LEU A 72 10.43 -8.70 -6.61
C LEU A 72 9.90 -7.65 -7.60
N GLY A 73 9.07 -8.06 -8.56
CA GLY A 73 8.39 -7.16 -9.48
C GLY A 73 7.47 -6.17 -8.76
N GLU A 74 6.63 -6.64 -7.83
CA GLU A 74 5.72 -5.82 -7.04
C GLU A 74 6.46 -4.73 -6.25
N ILE A 75 7.48 -5.10 -5.48
CA ILE A 75 8.25 -4.13 -4.69
C ILE A 75 9.02 -3.15 -5.58
N THR A 76 9.45 -3.59 -6.77
CA THR A 76 10.10 -2.73 -7.76
C THR A 76 9.13 -1.71 -8.34
N VAL A 77 7.90 -2.13 -8.68
CA VAL A 77 6.84 -1.21 -9.13
C VAL A 77 6.49 -0.21 -8.03
N LEU A 78 6.41 -0.64 -6.77
CA LEU A 78 6.23 0.26 -5.63
C LEU A 78 7.37 1.28 -5.50
N ALA A 79 8.62 0.84 -5.67
CA ALA A 79 9.78 1.73 -5.66
C ALA A 79 9.74 2.78 -6.79
N ILE A 80 9.38 2.35 -8.00
CA ILE A 80 9.21 3.24 -9.16
C ILE A 80 8.09 4.25 -8.89
N ALA A 81 6.95 3.80 -8.36
CA ALA A 81 5.84 4.67 -8.00
C ALA A 81 6.25 5.71 -6.94
N ALA A 82 6.98 5.29 -5.91
CA ALA A 82 7.49 6.19 -4.87
C ALA A 82 8.45 7.25 -5.46
N ALA A 83 9.37 6.85 -6.34
CA ALA A 83 10.27 7.77 -7.03
C ALA A 83 9.49 8.76 -7.94
N GLY A 84 8.48 8.27 -8.66
CA GLY A 84 7.59 9.08 -9.50
C GLY A 84 6.82 10.12 -8.69
N ILE A 85 6.19 9.71 -7.58
CA ILE A 85 5.48 10.60 -6.66
C ILE A 85 6.44 11.67 -6.12
N HIS A 86 7.62 11.27 -5.65
CA HIS A 86 8.61 12.21 -5.15
C HIS A 86 8.99 13.27 -6.20
N LYS A 87 9.23 12.86 -7.44
CA LYS A 87 9.57 13.80 -8.54
C LYS A 87 8.41 14.71 -8.93
N LEU A 88 7.18 14.20 -8.95
CA LEU A 88 5.99 15.00 -9.26
C LEU A 88 5.66 16.02 -8.17
N LEU A 89 5.91 15.68 -6.91
CA LEU A 89 5.67 16.57 -5.77
C LEU A 89 6.83 17.55 -5.53
N ASN A 90 8.01 17.29 -6.09
CA ASN A 90 9.16 18.16 -5.91
C ASN A 90 8.87 19.55 -6.49
N ASN A 91 8.99 20.59 -5.65
CA ASN A 91 8.63 21.98 -5.96
C ASN A 91 7.14 22.24 -6.27
N LEU A 92 6.24 21.28 -6.00
CA LEU A 92 4.82 21.54 -6.07
C LEU A 92 4.43 22.52 -4.96
N ARG A 93 3.78 23.62 -5.31
CA ARG A 93 3.20 24.58 -4.36
C ARG A 93 1.69 24.37 -4.30
N PRO A 94 1.19 23.47 -3.44
CA PRO A 94 -0.24 23.23 -3.33
C PRO A 94 -0.94 24.51 -2.85
N PHE A 95 -2.06 24.83 -3.49
CA PHE A 95 -2.95 25.90 -3.03
C PHE A 95 -3.61 25.47 -1.71
N MET A 96 -3.41 26.23 -0.64
CA MET A 96 -4.11 26.04 0.63
C MET A 96 -5.27 27.04 0.72
N PRO A 97 -6.54 26.61 0.65
CA PRO A 97 -7.68 27.48 0.86
C PRO A 97 -7.66 28.05 2.28
N SER A 98 -8.07 29.31 2.46
CA SER A 98 -8.15 29.95 3.78
C SER A 98 -9.39 29.54 4.60
N SER A 99 -10.37 28.89 3.98
CA SER A 99 -11.63 28.47 4.60
C SER A 99 -12.15 27.14 4.04
N ASP A 100 -13.06 26.52 4.77
CA ASP A 100 -13.78 25.32 4.34
C ASP A 100 -14.81 25.64 3.23
N VAL A 101 -15.56 24.60 2.80
CA VAL A 101 -16.59 24.71 1.75
C VAL A 101 -17.73 25.67 2.11
N ASP A 102 -17.97 25.91 3.41
CA ASP A 102 -19.01 26.78 3.94
C ASP A 102 -18.47 28.17 4.32
N GLY A 103 -17.18 28.44 4.08
CA GLY A 103 -16.53 29.71 4.40
C GLY A 103 -16.07 29.85 5.86
N ARG A 104 -16.12 28.79 6.67
CA ARG A 104 -15.58 28.79 8.04
C ARG A 104 -14.05 28.76 7.99
N ALA A 105 -13.42 29.57 8.84
CA ALA A 105 -11.96 29.56 8.97
C ALA A 105 -11.48 28.20 9.50
N TRP A 106 -10.31 27.74 9.04
CA TRP A 106 -9.69 26.54 9.58
C TRP A 106 -9.36 26.71 11.07
N HIS A 107 -9.48 25.62 11.84
CA HIS A 107 -9.06 25.61 13.23
C HIS A 107 -7.56 25.92 13.36
N THR A 108 -7.21 26.80 14.30
CA THR A 108 -5.83 27.25 14.54
C THR A 108 -4.95 26.19 15.19
N ILE A 109 -5.54 25.19 15.84
CA ILE A 109 -4.82 24.10 16.50
C ILE A 109 -4.33 23.12 15.44
N LYS A 110 -3.07 23.28 15.03
CA LYS A 110 -2.42 22.41 14.03
C LYS A 110 -2.24 20.97 14.53
N HIS A 111 -1.97 20.80 15.82
CA HIS A 111 -1.65 19.50 16.42
C HIS A 111 -2.36 19.32 17.78
N PRO A 112 -3.54 18.66 17.80
CA PRO A 112 -4.27 18.44 19.05
C PRO A 112 -3.52 17.51 20.02
N LEU A 113 -3.40 17.91 21.29
CA LEU A 113 -2.62 17.19 22.32
C LEU A 113 -3.05 15.72 22.48
N LEU A 114 -4.36 15.46 22.49
CA LEU A 114 -4.87 14.10 22.62
C LEU A 114 -4.38 13.19 21.49
N VAL A 115 -4.43 13.68 20.24
CA VAL A 115 -4.00 12.93 19.06
C VAL A 115 -2.49 12.71 19.08
N GLN A 116 -1.71 13.73 19.46
CA GLN A 116 -0.26 13.59 19.61
C GLN A 116 0.10 12.51 20.63
N VAL A 117 -0.44 12.59 21.84
CA VAL A 117 -0.14 11.63 22.93
C VAL A 117 -0.52 10.20 22.51
N VAL A 118 -1.73 10.01 21.97
CA VAL A 118 -2.19 8.70 21.50
C VAL A 118 -1.32 8.19 20.35
N SER A 119 -1.01 9.04 19.36
CA SER A 119 -0.17 8.66 18.22
C SER A 119 1.23 8.21 18.66
N GLN A 120 1.86 8.93 19.59
CA GLN A 120 3.21 8.63 20.06
C GLN A 120 3.25 7.32 20.84
N ALA A 121 2.22 7.04 21.64
CA ALA A 121 2.08 5.75 22.32
C ALA A 121 1.83 4.58 21.35
N LEU A 122 1.10 4.83 20.26
CA LEU A 122 0.80 3.81 19.25
C LEU A 122 2.01 3.44 18.39
N LEU A 123 2.97 4.35 18.17
CA LEU A 123 4.14 4.06 17.32
C LEU A 123 4.94 2.82 17.76
N PRO A 124 5.44 2.70 19.00
CA PRO A 124 6.22 1.53 19.42
C PRO A 124 5.37 0.25 19.40
N LEU A 125 4.09 0.35 19.77
CA LEU A 125 3.16 -0.79 19.70
C LEU A 125 2.98 -1.27 18.25
N ALA A 126 2.77 -0.36 17.31
CA ALA A 126 2.61 -0.68 15.90
C ALA A 126 3.89 -1.27 15.30
N LEU A 127 5.07 -0.74 15.66
CA LEU A 127 6.35 -1.30 15.23
C LEU A 127 6.59 -2.71 15.80
N MET A 128 6.23 -2.94 17.06
CA MET A 128 6.28 -4.27 17.68
C MET A 128 5.35 -5.26 16.97
N VAL A 129 4.11 -4.85 16.68
CA VAL A 129 3.14 -5.67 15.93
C VAL A 129 3.62 -5.94 14.50
N SER A 130 4.18 -4.94 13.83
CA SER A 130 4.77 -5.06 12.49
C SER A 130 5.90 -6.10 12.49
N ALA A 131 6.85 -6.00 13.42
CA ALA A 131 7.93 -6.97 13.57
C ALA A 131 7.41 -8.39 13.86
N TYR A 132 6.41 -8.51 14.74
CA TYR A 132 5.78 -9.80 15.03
C TYR A 132 5.11 -10.42 13.80
N ILE A 133 4.35 -9.63 13.03
CA ILE A 133 3.68 -10.08 11.79
C ILE A 133 4.69 -10.44 10.70
N PHE A 134 5.81 -9.70 10.62
CA PHE A 134 6.91 -9.99 9.72
C PHE A 134 7.52 -11.37 10.01
N LEU A 135 7.92 -11.60 11.26
CA LEU A 135 8.65 -12.81 11.66
C LEU A 135 7.79 -14.09 11.61
N ARG A 136 6.47 -13.99 11.88
CA ARG A 136 5.59 -15.16 11.87
C ARG A 136 5.05 -15.54 10.48
N GLY A 137 5.28 -14.70 9.47
CA GLY A 137 4.57 -14.72 8.18
C GLY A 137 4.70 -16.03 7.39
N HIS A 138 5.77 -16.80 7.64
CA HIS A 138 6.02 -18.07 6.95
C HIS A 138 5.10 -19.21 7.42
N ASN A 139 4.54 -19.10 8.63
CA ASN A 139 3.71 -20.15 9.21
C ASN A 139 2.26 -19.71 9.49
N LEU A 140 2.04 -18.42 9.69
CA LEU A 140 0.74 -17.84 10.05
C LEU A 140 0.43 -16.65 9.14
N PRO A 141 -0.85 -16.22 9.02
CA PRO A 141 -1.20 -15.04 8.23
C PRO A 141 -0.34 -13.83 8.62
N GLY A 142 0.24 -13.17 7.62
CA GLY A 142 1.23 -12.12 7.82
C GLY A 142 2.20 -12.02 6.65
N GLY A 143 3.44 -11.64 6.92
CA GLY A 143 4.51 -11.52 5.91
C GLY A 143 5.03 -10.09 5.75
N GLY A 144 5.99 -9.95 4.84
CA GLY A 144 6.74 -8.70 4.61
C GLY A 144 5.86 -7.51 4.24
N PHE A 145 4.90 -7.73 3.34
CA PHE A 145 4.07 -6.66 2.81
C PHE A 145 3.16 -6.02 3.87
N ILE A 146 2.44 -6.84 4.64
CA ILE A 146 1.53 -6.37 5.68
C ILE A 146 2.31 -5.66 6.79
N ALA A 147 3.46 -6.20 7.20
CA ALA A 147 4.34 -5.55 8.17
C ALA A 147 4.77 -4.15 7.66
N GLY A 148 5.19 -4.05 6.40
CA GLY A 148 5.52 -2.78 5.75
C GLY A 148 4.36 -1.78 5.79
N LEU A 149 3.13 -2.22 5.49
CA LEU A 149 1.93 -1.38 5.55
C LEU A 149 1.63 -0.87 6.97
N ILE A 150 1.78 -1.72 7.99
CA ILE A 150 1.58 -1.32 9.39
C ILE A 150 2.61 -0.26 9.80
N THR A 151 3.88 -0.48 9.45
CA THR A 151 4.95 0.51 9.69
C THR A 151 4.65 1.83 8.96
N ALA A 152 4.25 1.77 7.68
CA ALA A 152 3.90 2.96 6.91
C ALA A 152 2.71 3.72 7.52
N ALA A 153 1.65 3.02 7.92
CA ALA A 153 0.48 3.61 8.57
C ALA A 153 0.85 4.29 9.89
N ALA A 154 1.70 3.66 10.71
CA ALA A 154 2.18 4.25 11.95
C ALA A 154 3.01 5.53 11.71
N MET A 155 3.87 5.53 10.68
CA MET A 155 4.67 6.70 10.30
C MET A 155 3.80 7.83 9.73
N ILE A 156 2.80 7.50 8.91
CA ILE A 156 1.82 8.48 8.40
C ILE A 156 1.02 9.08 9.55
N LEU A 157 0.64 8.27 10.55
CA LEU A 157 -0.04 8.77 11.74
C LEU A 157 0.84 9.75 12.52
N GLN A 158 2.15 9.47 12.66
CA GLN A 158 3.08 10.44 13.27
C GLN A 158 3.16 11.73 12.46
N TYR A 159 3.25 11.62 11.14
CA TYR A 159 3.31 12.75 10.22
C TYR A 159 2.09 13.66 10.33
N ILE A 160 0.88 13.08 10.33
CA ILE A 160 -0.39 13.82 10.44
C ILE A 160 -0.50 14.46 11.84
N SER A 161 -0.08 13.76 12.89
CA SER A 161 -0.29 14.19 14.28
C SER A 161 0.73 15.24 14.74
N ASN A 162 2.00 15.09 14.37
CA ASN A 162 3.10 15.93 14.88
C ASN A 162 3.71 16.87 13.82
N GLY A 163 3.37 16.72 12.54
CA GLY A 163 3.90 17.53 11.45
C GLY A 163 5.19 16.97 10.83
N VAL A 164 5.62 17.61 9.74
CA VAL A 164 6.77 17.17 8.91
C VAL A 164 8.08 17.45 9.60
N GLU A 165 8.20 18.62 10.21
CA GLU A 165 9.41 19.11 10.87
C GLU A 165 9.78 18.19 12.04
N TRP A 166 8.80 17.86 12.88
CA TRP A 166 8.99 16.95 14.02
C TRP A 166 9.51 15.58 13.59
N LEU A 167 9.00 15.07 12.46
CA LEU A 167 9.40 13.77 11.92
C LEU A 167 10.81 13.81 11.32
N LYS A 168 11.13 14.84 10.54
CA LYS A 168 12.47 15.01 9.92
C LYS A 168 13.58 15.18 10.96
N GLU A 169 13.33 15.89 12.05
CA GLU A 169 14.29 16.03 13.15
C GLU A 169 14.64 14.69 13.82
N ARG A 170 13.73 13.71 13.79
CA ARG A 170 13.90 12.39 14.43
C ARG A 170 14.30 11.29 13.46
N PHE A 171 13.87 11.40 12.20
CA PHE A 171 14.05 10.42 11.14
C PHE A 171 14.58 11.13 9.89
N ASP A 172 15.84 11.53 9.90
CA ASP A 172 16.51 12.15 8.76
C ASP A 172 17.06 11.11 7.76
N TYR A 173 16.24 10.10 7.45
CA TYR A 173 16.61 9.07 6.49
C TYR A 173 16.25 9.51 5.08
N ASN A 174 17.20 9.31 4.16
CA ASN A 174 16.93 9.43 2.73
C ASN A 174 16.03 8.27 2.28
N TYR A 175 14.72 8.53 2.19
CA TYR A 175 13.73 7.52 1.80
C TYR A 175 14.02 6.94 0.41
N GLN A 176 14.55 7.72 -0.52
CA GLN A 176 14.92 7.23 -1.86
C GLN A 176 16.03 6.17 -1.76
N SER A 177 17.07 6.44 -0.97
CA SER A 177 18.14 5.48 -0.70
C SER A 177 17.62 4.25 0.03
N LEU A 178 16.73 4.41 1.02
CA LEU A 178 16.13 3.29 1.76
C LEU A 178 15.33 2.38 0.84
N THR A 179 14.50 2.95 -0.04
CA THR A 179 13.75 2.19 -1.05
C THR A 179 14.67 1.46 -2.01
N ALA A 180 15.73 2.12 -2.51
CA ALA A 180 16.70 1.48 -3.40
C ALA A 180 17.42 0.32 -2.70
N VAL A 181 17.88 0.51 -1.45
CA VAL A 181 18.50 -0.54 -0.65
C VAL A 181 17.56 -1.72 -0.45
N GLY A 182 16.27 -1.48 -0.16
CA GLY A 182 15.28 -2.54 -0.02
C GLY A 182 15.14 -3.42 -1.28
N VAL A 183 15.03 -2.79 -2.46
CA VAL A 183 14.97 -3.51 -3.74
C VAL A 183 16.29 -4.27 -4.00
N MET A 184 17.43 -3.65 -3.72
CA MET A 184 18.74 -4.30 -3.91
C MET A 184 18.92 -5.51 -2.98
N ILE A 185 18.50 -5.42 -1.73
CA ILE A 185 18.52 -6.56 -0.80
C ILE A 185 17.68 -7.70 -1.37
N ALA A 186 16.44 -7.44 -1.80
CA ALA A 186 15.58 -8.48 -2.36
C ALA A 186 16.18 -9.11 -3.63
N LEU A 187 16.74 -8.29 -4.53
CA LEU A 187 17.40 -8.78 -5.74
C LEU A 187 18.59 -9.68 -5.42
N PHE A 188 19.49 -9.24 -4.53
CA PHE A 188 20.68 -10.02 -4.18
C PHE A 188 20.35 -11.27 -3.37
N THR A 189 19.36 -11.22 -2.48
CA THR A 189 18.85 -12.41 -1.80
C THR A 189 18.31 -13.42 -2.80
N GLY A 190 17.53 -12.98 -3.81
CA GLY A 190 17.01 -13.86 -4.85
C GLY A 190 18.07 -14.42 -5.81
N ILE A 191 19.17 -13.70 -6.05
CA ILE A 191 20.32 -14.21 -6.81
C ILE A 191 21.09 -15.28 -6.02
N GLY A 192 21.09 -15.18 -4.68
CA GLY A 192 21.82 -16.08 -3.79
C GLY A 192 21.08 -17.34 -3.35
N SER A 193 19.79 -17.48 -3.69
CA SER A 193 18.92 -18.63 -3.35
C SER A 193 18.84 -19.63 -4.50
#